data_AF-A0A9P6EVN7-F1
#
_entry.id   AF-A0A9P6EVN7-F1
#
_cell.length_a   1.000
_cell.length_b   1.000
_cell.length_c   1.000
_cell.angle_alpha   90.00
_cell.angle_beta   90.00
_cell.angle_gamma   90.00
#
_symmetry.space_group_name_H-M   'P 1'
#
loop_
_entity.id
_entity.type
_entity.pdbx_description
1 polymer ?
#
loop_
_entity_poly.entity_id
_entity_poly.type
_entity_poly.pdbx_seq_one_letter_code
_entity_poly.pdbx_strand_id
1 'polypeptide(L)' 'MSVEDYGSSLGVTAQAVHPYEPIKICQYMEQALANLVNTLHQSPETFVHELGILPAEEHGL' A
#
# COMPACT_ATOMS: atom_id res chain seq x y z
N MET A 1 2.89 -12.50 -0.84
CA MET A 1 2.46 -11.48 0.13
C MET A 1 1.15 -11.95 0.72
N SER A 2 0.99 -11.76 2.03
CA SER A 2 -0.23 -12.04 2.76
C SER A 2 -0.69 -10.77 3.48
N VAL A 3 -2.00 -10.61 3.61
CA VAL A 3 -2.63 -9.53 4.39
C VAL A 3 -3.50 -10.19 5.44
N GLU A 4 -3.20 -9.89 6.69
CA GLU A 4 -3.92 -10.40 7.85
C GLU A 4 -4.89 -9.33 8.36
N ASP A 5 -6.17 -9.66 8.49
CA ASP A 5 -7.18 -8.76 9.06
C ASP A 5 -7.38 -9.05 10.55
N TYR A 6 -7.08 -8.06 11.39
CA TYR A 6 -7.27 -8.09 12.83
C TYR A 6 -8.48 -7.26 13.29
N GLY A 7 -9.34 -6.83 12.36
CA GLY A 7 -10.56 -6.06 12.59
C GLY A 7 -10.32 -4.55 12.71
N SER A 8 -9.42 -4.13 13.59
CA SER A 8 -9.04 -2.70 13.74
C SER A 8 -7.70 -2.34 13.11
N SER A 9 -6.96 -3.34 12.64
CA SER A 9 -5.67 -3.18 11.98
C SER A 9 -5.47 -4.26 10.92
N LEU A 10 -4.56 -3.98 9.99
CA LEU A 10 -4.10 -4.93 8.98
C LEU A 10 -2.64 -5.27 9.26
N GLY A 11 -2.30 -6.56 9.20
CA GLY A 11 -0.93 -7.05 9.08
C GLY A 11 -0.57 -7.21 7.61
N VAL A 12 0.64 -6.80 7.23
CA VAL A 12 1.16 -7.02 5.87
C VAL A 12 2.46 -7.80 5.96
N THR A 13 2.44 -9.01 5.39
CA THR A 13 3.61 -9.89 5.34
C THR A 13 4.09 -10.04 3.89
N ALA A 14 5.23 -9.46 3.57
CA ALA A 14 5.89 -9.65 2.28
C ALA A 14 7.03 -10.66 2.39
N GLN A 15 7.08 -11.57 1.40
CA GLN A 15 8.19 -12.47 1.17
C GLN A 15 8.77 -12.07 -0.19
N ALA A 16 10.04 -11.76 -0.23
CA ALA A 16 10.72 -11.28 -1.42
C ALA A 16 11.93 -12.16 -1.73
N VAL A 17 12.23 -12.30 -3.01
CA VAL A 17 13.47 -12.91 -3.50
C VAL A 17 14.50 -11.82 -3.75
N HIS A 18 15.78 -12.14 -3.58
CA HIS A 18 16.87 -11.22 -3.89
C HIS A 18 16.77 -10.74 -5.35
N PRO A 19 16.98 -9.43 -5.65
CA PRO A 19 17.46 -8.34 -4.78
C PRO A 19 16.36 -7.51 -4.11
N TYR A 20 15.10 -7.93 -4.17
CA TYR A 20 14.00 -7.11 -3.65
C TYR A 20 13.95 -7.14 -2.13
N GLU A 21 13.81 -5.96 -1.53
CA GLU A 21 13.66 -5.81 -0.08
C GLU A 21 12.18 -5.96 0.31
N PRO A 22 11.81 -6.98 1.10
CA PRO A 22 10.40 -7.22 1.45
C PRO A 22 9.80 -6.05 2.23
N ILE A 23 10.62 -5.30 2.99
CA ILE A 23 10.16 -4.13 3.74
C ILE A 23 9.64 -3.02 2.80
N LYS A 24 10.30 -2.78 1.66
CA LYS A 24 9.84 -1.79 0.68
C LYS A 24 8.50 -2.18 0.07
N ILE A 25 8.32 -3.47 -0.18
CA ILE A 25 7.05 -4.00 -0.69
C ILE A 25 5.93 -3.80 0.35
N CYS A 26 6.21 -4.01 1.65
CA CYS A 26 5.25 -3.68 2.72
C CYS A 26 4.92 -2.18 2.74
N GLN A 27 5.92 -1.31 2.64
CA GLN A 27 5.72 0.15 2.64
C GLN A 27 4.84 0.63 1.47
N TYR A 28 5.01 0.05 0.27
CA TYR A 28 4.15 0.35 -0.87
C TYR A 28 2.69 -0.06 -0.61
N MET A 29 2.50 -1.23 0.01
CA MET A 29 1.16 -1.71 0.34
C MET A 29 0.50 -0.85 1.44
N GLU A 30 1.26 -0.44 2.46
CA GLU A 30 0.79 0.49 3.49
C GLU A 30 0.33 1.82 2.87
N GLN A 31 1.13 2.39 1.97
CA GLN A 31 0.80 3.63 1.26
C GLN A 31 -0.43 3.48 0.35
N ALA A 32 -0.53 2.35 -0.37
CA ALA A 32 -1.69 2.05 -1.21
C ALA A 32 -2.98 1.94 -0.38
N LEU A 33 -2.94 1.26 0.76
CA LEU A 33 -4.09 1.11 1.66
C LEU A 33 -4.49 2.45 2.28
N ALA A 34 -3.52 3.26 2.72
CA ALA A 34 -3.80 4.60 3.24
C ALA A 34 -4.46 5.49 2.17
N ASN A 35 -3.95 5.46 0.94
CA ASN A 35 -4.52 6.21 -0.17
C ASN A 35 -5.89 5.70 -0.57
N LEU A 36 -6.12 4.39 -0.55
CA LEU A 36 -7.43 3.80 -0.78
C LEU A 36 -8.45 4.29 0.23
N VAL A 37 -8.14 4.27 1.52
CA VAL A 37 -9.05 4.77 2.58
C VAL A 37 -9.34 6.26 2.41
N ASN A 38 -8.31 7.06 2.13
CA ASN A 38 -8.47 8.50 1.90
C ASN A 38 -9.33 8.79 0.66
N THR A 39 -9.09 8.06 -0.42
CA THR A 39 -9.79 8.25 -1.69
C THR A 39 -11.24 7.79 -1.60
N LEU A 40 -11.51 6.65 -0.97
CA LEU A 40 -12.89 6.21 -0.73
C LEU A 40 -13.68 7.21 0.11
N HIS A 41 -13.04 7.91 1.06
CA HIS A 41 -13.68 8.97 1.83
C HIS A 41 -13.98 10.23 1.01
N GLN A 42 -13.11 10.61 0.07
CA GLN A 42 -13.21 11.89 -0.66
C GLN A 42 -13.92 11.76 -2.01
N SER A 43 -13.62 10.70 -2.76
CA SER A 43 -14.04 10.47 -4.14
C SER A 43 -14.12 8.97 -4.42
N PRO A 44 -15.15 8.26 -3.91
CA PRO A 44 -15.28 6.80 -4.02
C PRO A 44 -15.40 6.29 -5.47
N GLU A 45 -15.72 7.16 -6.42
CA GLU A 45 -15.73 6.88 -7.85
C GLU A 45 -14.33 6.79 -8.50
N THR A 46 -13.28 7.20 -7.78
CA THR A 46 -11.89 7.13 -8.27
C THR A 46 -11.52 5.68 -8.56
N PHE A 47 -10.91 5.43 -9.71
CA PHE A 47 -10.53 4.07 -10.04
C PHE A 47 -9.34 3.61 -9.21
N VAL A 48 -9.34 2.35 -8.82
CA VAL A 48 -8.27 1.76 -7.98
C VAL A 48 -6.88 1.90 -8.62
N HIS A 49 -6.78 1.92 -9.96
CA HIS A 49 -5.50 2.08 -10.67
C HIS A 49 -4.96 3.52 -10.64
N GLU A 50 -5.78 4.50 -10.25
CA GLU A 50 -5.36 5.90 -10.07
C GLU A 50 -4.82 6.16 -8.66
N LEU A 51 -4.94 5.17 -7.76
CA LEU A 51 -4.38 5.26 -6.41
C LEU A 51 -2.85 5.18 -6.48
N GLY A 52 -2.20 6.22 -5.96
CA GLY A 52 -0.75 6.20 -5.77
C GLY A 52 -0.35 5.11 -4.76
N ILE A 53 0.64 4.30 -5.12
CA ILE A 53 1.20 3.26 -4.25
C ILE A 53 2.65 3.57 -3.82
N LEU A 54 3.25 4.58 -4.43
CA LEU A 54 4.61 5.00 -4.13
C LEU A 54 4.63 5.81 -2.83
N PRO A 55 5.60 5.56 -1.93
CA PRO A 55 5.83 6.39 -0.76
C PRO A 55 6.23 7.80 -1.18
N ALA A 56 5.95 8.77 -0.33
CA ALA A 56 6.28 10.17 -0.59
C ALA A 56 7.78 10.38 -0.84
N GLU A 57 8.64 9.54 -0.24
CA GLU A 57 10.09 9.57 -0.39
C GLU A 57 10.56 9.20 -1.81
N GLU A 58 9.73 8.48 -2.57
CA GLU A 58 10.05 8.02 -3.92
C GLU A 58 9.29 8.81 -5.00
N HIS A 59 8.43 9.75 -4.61
CA HIS A 59 7.76 10.65 -5.53
C HIS A 59 8.78 11.61 -6.17
N GLY A 60 9.24 11.28 -7.38
CA GLY A 60 10.13 12.14 -8.19
C GLY A 60 11.58 11.69 -8.32
N LEU A 61 11.90 10.43 -7.97
CA LEU A 61 13.12 9.75 -8.43
C LEU A 61 13.11 9.55 -9.95
#